data_AF-A0A7I8MU69-F1
#
_entry.id   AF-A0A7I8MU69-F1
#
_cell.length_a   1.000
_cell.length_b   1.000
_cell.length_c   1.000
_cell.angle_alpha   90.00
_cell.angle_beta   90.00
_cell.angle_gamma   90.00
#
_symmetry.space_group_name_H-M   'P 1'
#
loop_
_entity.id
_entity.type
_entity.pdbx_description
1 polymer ?
#
loop_
_entity_poly.entity_id
_entity_poly.type
_entity_poly.pdbx_seq_one_letter_code
_entity_poly.pdbx_strand_id
1 'polypeptide(L)'
;MNKIKIMEASVKKWDRIIAGKGSDGGVFDCPPCRIFYVLICIGCPISEYTGKKFCKGSPYPDWYWHQIEEHGEFRKKVRCDECLRLATAMRNYMQEIVDHLKAEAEKKKKLKQNGP
;
A
#
# COMPACT_ATOMS: atom_id res chain seq x y z
N MET A 1 16.08 -4.64 -6.55
CA MET A 1 15.05 -4.05 -5.69
C MET A 1 14.02 -5.11 -5.29
N ASN A 2 13.73 -5.30 -4.00
CA ASN A 2 12.83 -6.36 -3.53
C ASN A 2 11.42 -5.79 -3.30
N LYS A 3 10.49 -6.05 -4.24
CA LYS A 3 9.10 -5.56 -4.19
C LYS A 3 8.32 -6.08 -2.98
N ILE A 4 8.55 -7.33 -2.56
CA ILE A 4 7.92 -7.92 -1.37
C ILE A 4 8.29 -7.11 -0.13
N LYS A 5 9.58 -6.87 0.10
CA LYS A 5 10.06 -6.09 1.26
C LYS A 5 9.51 -4.66 1.28
N ILE A 6 9.39 -4.02 0.12
CA ILE A 6 8.81 -2.68 -0.01
C ILE A 6 7.33 -2.68 0.42
N MET A 7 6.56 -3.67 -0.04
CA MET A 7 5.14 -3.78 0.29
C MET A 7 4.90 -4.20 1.74
N GLU A 8 5.74 -5.08 2.30
CA GLU A 8 5.72 -5.40 3.73
C GLU A 8 5.97 -4.16 4.60
N ALA A 9 6.83 -3.24 4.15
CA ALA A 9 7.02 -1.96 4.82
C ALA A 9 5.74 -1.08 4.75
N SER A 10 5.00 -1.12 3.64
CA SER A 10 3.69 -0.44 3.53
C SER A 10 2.68 -1.02 4.51
N VAL A 11 2.59 -2.35 4.63
CA VAL A 11 1.71 -3.02 5.61
C VAL A 11 2.04 -2.54 7.02
N LYS A 12 3.32 -2.56 7.40
CA LYS A 12 3.79 -2.07 8.71
C LYS A 12 3.46 -0.58 8.95
N LYS A 13 3.53 0.26 7.92
CA LYS A 13 3.10 1.66 8.03
C LYS A 13 1.62 1.74 8.43
N TRP A 14 0.75 1.02 7.72
CA TRP A 14 -0.68 1.05 8.00
C TRP A 14 -1.04 0.41 9.35
N ASP A 15 -0.36 -0.67 9.75
CA ASP A 15 -0.51 -1.24 11.10
C ASP A 15 -0.21 -0.20 12.19
N ARG A 16 0.83 0.64 11.98
CA ARG A 16 1.15 1.73 12.92
C ARG A 16 0.09 2.84 12.92
N ILE A 17 -0.48 3.18 11.77
CA ILE A 17 -1.56 4.17 11.68
C ILE A 17 -2.81 3.68 12.42
N ILE A 18 -3.20 2.42 12.19
CA ILE A 18 -4.32 1.76 12.86
C ILE A 18 -4.10 1.71 14.38
N ALA A 19 -2.89 1.39 14.83
CA ALA A 19 -2.54 1.37 16.25
C ALA A 19 -2.38 2.76 16.89
N GLY A 20 -2.64 3.86 16.16
CA GLY A 20 -2.43 5.24 16.65
C GLY A 20 -0.96 5.64 16.85
N LYS A 21 -0.01 4.81 16.38
CA LYS A 21 1.46 4.99 16.51
C LYS A 21 2.09 5.62 15.26
N GLY A 22 1.28 6.23 14.40
CA GLY A 22 1.67 6.83 13.14
C GLY A 22 0.60 7.73 12.55
N SER A 23 0.93 8.36 11.44
CA SER A 23 0.02 9.15 10.60
C SER A 23 0.34 8.89 9.14
N ASP A 24 -0.61 9.15 8.26
CA ASP A 24 -0.41 9.03 6.82
C ASP A 24 0.11 10.35 6.23
N GLY A 25 1.35 10.33 5.75
CA GLY A 25 1.99 11.42 5.00
C GLY A 25 1.85 11.31 3.48
N GLY A 26 1.01 10.38 2.99
CA GLY A 26 0.77 10.16 1.57
C GLY A 26 2.02 9.78 0.78
N VAL A 27 2.31 10.54 -0.29
CA VAL A 27 3.42 10.22 -1.21
C VAL A 27 4.80 10.30 -0.57
N PHE A 28 4.95 11.09 0.50
CA PHE A 28 6.23 11.35 1.15
C PHE A 28 6.71 10.20 2.05
N ASP A 29 5.79 9.45 2.64
CA ASP A 29 6.10 8.37 3.59
C ASP A 29 5.61 6.99 3.12
N CYS A 30 4.86 6.90 2.01
CA CYS A 30 4.50 5.64 1.38
C CYS A 30 5.75 4.95 0.80
N PRO A 31 6.14 3.75 1.28
CA PRO A 31 7.40 3.11 0.88
C PRO A 31 7.54 2.87 -0.64
N PRO A 32 6.50 2.44 -1.38
CA PRO A 32 6.53 2.43 -2.85
C PRO A 32 6.67 3.83 -3.46
N CYS A 33 5.89 4.81 -3.03
CA CYS A 33 5.90 6.15 -3.63
C CYS A 33 7.25 6.84 -3.53
N ARG A 34 7.99 6.63 -2.42
CA ARG A 34 9.35 7.14 -2.26
C ARG A 34 10.33 6.71 -3.35
N ILE A 35 10.00 5.65 -4.09
CA ILE A 35 10.80 5.13 -5.20
C ILE A 35 10.13 5.41 -6.54
N PHE A 36 8.83 5.11 -6.64
CA PHE A 36 8.14 5.03 -7.93
C PHE A 36 7.29 6.25 -8.26
N TYR A 37 7.06 7.18 -7.33
CA TYR A 37 6.22 8.35 -7.61
C TYR A 37 6.85 9.25 -8.67
N VAL A 38 8.17 9.49 -8.57
CA VAL A 38 8.95 10.26 -9.57
C VAL A 38 9.01 9.58 -10.94
N LEU A 39 8.76 8.27 -10.99
CA LEU A 39 8.67 7.48 -12.23
C LEU A 39 7.22 7.32 -12.71
N ILE A 40 6.28 8.14 -12.24
CA ILE A 40 4.86 8.07 -12.61
C ILE A 40 4.30 6.65 -12.39
N CYS A 41 4.64 6.08 -11.23
CA CYS A 41 4.29 4.73 -10.77
C CYS A 41 4.83 3.56 -11.61
N ILE A 42 5.72 3.79 -12.59
CA ILE A 42 6.33 2.70 -13.38
C ILE A 42 7.14 1.80 -12.45
N GLY A 43 6.84 0.49 -12.46
CA GLY A 43 7.48 -0.50 -11.59
C GLY A 43 6.91 -0.58 -10.16
N CYS A 44 5.92 0.26 -9.82
CA CYS A 44 5.25 0.21 -8.53
C CYS A 44 4.43 -1.08 -8.38
N PRO A 45 4.62 -1.87 -7.31
CA PRO A 45 3.88 -3.13 -7.14
C PRO A 45 2.37 -2.95 -7.09
N ILE A 46 1.88 -1.85 -6.52
CA ILE A 46 0.44 -1.53 -6.52
C ILE A 46 -0.03 -1.28 -7.95
N SER A 47 0.72 -0.49 -8.72
CA SER A 47 0.30 -0.14 -10.08
C SER A 47 0.31 -1.35 -11.01
N GLU A 48 1.28 -2.24 -10.85
CA GLU A 48 1.34 -3.52 -11.57
C GLU A 48 0.20 -4.45 -11.18
N TYR A 49 -0.17 -4.50 -9.89
CA TYR A 49 -1.25 -5.34 -9.40
C TYR A 49 -2.63 -4.86 -9.88
N THR A 50 -2.92 -3.55 -9.75
CA THR A 50 -4.22 -2.98 -10.12
C THR A 50 -4.33 -2.66 -11.61
N GLY A 51 -3.21 -2.56 -12.33
CA GLY A 51 -3.17 -2.02 -13.69
C GLY A 51 -3.43 -0.50 -13.78
N LYS A 52 -3.45 0.21 -12.64
CA LYS A 52 -3.82 1.64 -12.54
C LYS A 52 -2.72 2.44 -11.85
N LYS A 53 -2.60 3.72 -12.17
CA LYS A 53 -1.60 4.65 -11.56
C LYS A 53 -2.23 5.46 -10.42
N PHE A 54 -1.37 6.11 -9.63
CA PHE A 54 -1.77 7.05 -8.57
C PHE A 54 -2.75 6.46 -7.54
N CYS A 55 -2.54 5.20 -7.16
CA CYS A 55 -3.38 4.46 -6.22
C CYS A 55 -4.87 4.35 -6.63
N LYS A 56 -5.22 4.68 -7.89
CA LYS A 56 -6.59 4.55 -8.40
C LYS A 56 -7.02 3.08 -8.35
N GLY A 57 -8.19 2.82 -7.78
CA GLY A 57 -8.70 1.45 -7.59
C GLY A 57 -8.12 0.71 -6.38
N SER A 58 -7.37 1.40 -5.51
CA SER A 58 -7.10 0.95 -4.14
C SER A 58 -8.04 1.65 -3.14
N PRO A 59 -8.08 1.25 -1.86
CA PRO A 59 -8.81 1.97 -0.81
C PRO A 59 -8.24 3.35 -0.44
N TYR A 60 -7.07 3.72 -0.96
CA TYR A 60 -6.39 4.97 -0.59
C TYR A 60 -7.17 6.26 -0.89
N PRO A 61 -7.83 6.43 -2.06
CA PRO A 61 -8.59 7.63 -2.35
C PRO A 61 -9.71 7.86 -1.34
N ASP A 62 -10.43 6.80 -0.94
CA ASP A 62 -11.52 6.89 0.04
C ASP A 62 -10.99 7.35 1.40
N TRP A 63 -9.89 6.75 1.88
CA TRP A 63 -9.18 7.23 3.09
C TRP A 63 -8.77 8.70 2.96
N TYR A 64 -8.18 9.09 1.83
CA TYR A 64 -7.66 10.43 1.62
C TYR A 64 -8.76 11.49 1.64
N TRP A 65 -9.86 11.24 0.93
CA TRP A 65 -10.99 12.17 0.87
C TRP A 65 -11.75 12.24 2.19
N HIS A 66 -12.00 11.10 2.84
CA HIS A 66 -12.61 11.09 4.17
C HIS A 66 -11.81 11.94 5.17
N GLN A 67 -10.48 11.84 5.18
CA GLN A 67 -9.64 12.66 6.05
C GLN A 67 -9.74 14.17 5.76
N ILE A 68 -9.93 14.55 4.50
CA ILE A 68 -10.05 15.96 4.10
C ILE A 68 -11.43 16.50 4.45
N GLU A 69 -12.47 15.77 4.06
CA GLU A 69 -13.87 16.20 4.17
C GLU A 69 -14.37 16.18 5.61
N GLU A 70 -14.03 15.15 6.38
CA GLU A 70 -14.57 14.96 7.73
C GLU A 70 -13.66 15.50 8.85
N HIS A 71 -12.36 15.69 8.58
CA HIS A 71 -11.40 16.05 9.63
C HIS A 71 -10.60 17.32 9.33
N GLY A 72 -10.50 17.77 8.07
CA GLY A 72 -9.85 19.04 7.71
C GLY A 72 -8.38 19.17 8.12
N GLU A 73 -7.72 18.10 8.54
CA GLU A 73 -6.39 18.15 9.16
C GLU A 73 -5.28 17.68 8.22
N PHE A 74 -4.12 18.35 8.30
CA PHE A 74 -2.94 18.00 7.52
C PHE A 74 -2.36 16.64 7.93
N ARG A 75 -2.45 16.28 9.22
CA ARG A 75 -1.98 14.99 9.76
C ARG A 75 -3.12 13.96 9.77
N LYS A 76 -3.15 13.13 8.74
CA LYS A 76 -4.15 12.08 8.55
C LYS A 76 -3.93 10.95 9.54
N LYS A 77 -4.88 10.76 10.46
CA LYS A 77 -4.82 9.79 11.58
C LYS A 77 -6.17 9.14 11.75
N VAL A 78 -6.21 7.98 12.42
CA VAL A 78 -7.48 7.37 12.83
C VAL A 78 -8.13 8.22 13.92
N ARG A 79 -9.32 8.75 13.65
CA ARG A 79 -10.07 9.63 14.57
C ARG A 79 -11.52 9.22 14.80
N CYS A 80 -12.06 8.40 13.91
CA CYS A 80 -13.41 7.84 13.98
C CYS A 80 -13.40 6.39 13.48
N ASP A 81 -14.52 5.71 13.62
CA ASP A 81 -14.68 4.32 13.18
C ASP A 81 -14.52 4.16 11.67
N GLU A 82 -14.94 5.16 10.90
CA GLU A 82 -14.80 5.14 9.44
C GLU A 82 -13.33 5.26 9.00
N CYS A 83 -12.54 6.10 9.68
CA CYS A 83 -11.10 6.11 9.51
C CYS A 83 -10.50 4.72 9.78
N LEU A 84 -10.89 4.09 10.89
CA LEU A 84 -10.37 2.77 11.25
C LEU A 84 -10.70 1.73 10.17
N ARG A 85 -11.94 1.75 9.65
CA ARG A 85 -12.39 0.89 8.55
C ARG A 85 -11.56 1.11 7.29
N LEU A 86 -11.38 2.36 6.85
CA LEU A 86 -10.65 2.71 5.64
C LEU A 86 -9.14 2.41 5.76
N ALA A 87 -8.53 2.72 6.91
CA ALA A 87 -7.13 2.37 7.18
C ALA A 87 -6.91 0.85 7.17
N THR A 88 -7.85 0.09 7.76
CA THR A 88 -7.82 -1.38 7.77
C THR A 88 -8.00 -1.95 6.36
N ALA A 89 -8.93 -1.42 5.57
CA ALA A 89 -9.11 -1.81 4.18
C ALA A 89 -7.82 -1.59 3.37
N MET A 90 -7.17 -0.45 3.55
CA MET A 90 -5.92 -0.13 2.89
C MET A 90 -4.76 -1.05 3.34
N ARG A 91 -4.66 -1.35 4.64
CA ARG A 91 -3.71 -2.32 5.18
C ARG A 91 -3.90 -3.71 4.56
N ASN A 92 -5.15 -4.18 4.51
CA ASN A 92 -5.49 -5.48 3.96
C ASN A 92 -5.19 -5.56 2.46
N TYR A 93 -5.48 -4.49 1.72
CA TYR A 93 -5.12 -4.38 0.31
C TYR A 93 -3.61 -4.49 0.08
N MET A 94 -2.80 -3.84 0.93
CA MET A 94 -1.34 -3.98 0.87
C MET A 94 -0.88 -5.40 1.18
N GLN A 95 -1.53 -6.07 2.13
CA GLN A 95 -1.23 -7.46 2.49
C GLN A 95 -1.55 -8.41 1.34
N GLU A 96 -2.69 -8.24 0.68
CA GLU A 96 -3.09 -9.01 -0.51
C GLU A 96 -2.01 -8.95 -1.61
N ILE A 97 -1.45 -7.76 -1.86
CA ILE A 97 -0.36 -7.59 -2.83
C ILE A 97 0.92 -8.30 -2.35
N VAL A 98 1.25 -8.24 -1.05
CA VAL A 98 2.40 -8.99 -0.49
C VAL A 98 2.23 -10.48 -0.76
N ASP A 99 1.04 -11.02 -0.49
CA ASP A 99 0.75 -12.44 -0.63
C ASP A 99 0.78 -12.87 -2.10
N HIS A 100 0.20 -12.07 -2.99
CA HIS A 100 0.31 -12.26 -4.44
C HIS A 100 1.78 -12.31 -4.90
N LEU A 101 2.60 -11.34 -4.50
CA LEU A 101 4.01 -11.29 -4.88
C LEU A 101 4.81 -12.50 -4.36
N LYS A 102 4.51 -12.97 -3.15
CA LYS A 102 5.13 -14.17 -2.57
C LYS A 102 4.72 -15.42 -3.34
N ALA A 103 3.45 -15.57 -3.67
CA ALA A 103 2.96 -16.69 -4.47
C ALA A 103 3.61 -16.73 -5.87
N GLU A 104 3.72 -15.58 -6.54
CA GLU A 104 4.39 -15.47 -7.84
C GLU A 104 5.89 -15.78 -7.75
N ALA A 105 6.58 -15.35 -6.69
CA ALA A 105 7.98 -15.68 -6.46
C ALA A 105 8.18 -17.20 -6.28
N GLU A 106 7.29 -17.85 -5.53
CA GLU A 106 7.35 -19.29 -5.29
C GLU A 106 7.06 -20.09 -6.58
N LYS A 107 6.06 -19.69 -7.38
CA LYS A 107 5.80 -20.30 -8.69
C LYS A 107 7.03 -20.21 -9.61
N LYS A 108 7.67 -19.04 -9.68
CA LYS A 108 8.89 -18.83 -10.48
C LYS A 108 10.05 -19.68 -10.00
N LYS A 109 10.19 -19.88 -8.69
CA LYS A 109 11.21 -20.75 -8.11
C LYS A 109 10.99 -22.21 -8.52
N LYS A 110 9.75 -22.71 -8.43
CA LYS A 110 9.39 -24.07 -8.87
C LYS A 110 9.62 -24.29 -10.36
N LEU A 111 9.26 -23.32 -11.21
CA LEU A 111 9.50 -23.38 -12.65
C LEU A 111 11.01 -23.47 -12.98
N LYS A 112 11.86 -22.73 -12.26
CA LYS A 112 13.32 -22.80 -12.44
C LYS A 112 13.93 -24.12 -11.95
N GLN A 113 13.29 -24.80 -11.01
CA GLN A 113 13.73 -26.09 -10.50
C GLN A 113 13.28 -27.26 -11.40
N ASN A 114 12.27 -27.05 -12.24
CA ASN A 114 11.65 -28.06 -13.09
C ASN A 114 11.85 -27.81 -14.61
N GLY A 115 12.65 -26.81 -15.00
CA GLY A 115 13.05 -26.58 -16.39
C GLY A 115 14.30 -27.37 -16.76
N PRO A 116 14.46 -27.78 -18.04
CA PRO A 116 15.53 -28.68 -18.50
C PRO A 116 16.93 -28.12 -18.26
#